data_AF-A0A2N2GIV2-F1
#
_entry.id   AF-A0A2N2GIV2-F1
#
_cell.length_a   1.000
_cell.length_b   1.000
_cell.length_c   1.000
_cell.angle_alpha   90.00
_cell.angle_beta   90.00
_cell.angle_gamma   90.00
#
_symmetry.space_group_name_H-M   'P 1'
#
loop_
_entity.id
_entity.type
_entity.pdbx_description
1 polymer ?
#
loop_
_entity_poly.entity_id
_entity_poly.type
_entity_poly.pdbx_seq_one_letter_code
_entity_poly.pdbx_strand_id
1 'polypeptide(L)'
;MLDVDNAIDKGFRQAMNPNQMERENYRDGGKPCALLWDESFLWGLMARRALTEAGLSFDLVRSGDIRSGVLPRYAMLFVPGGWAQAKLGSLGVKGQTEIRSFVENGGSYLGICGGAGLATQSDIGLLPVSRKSAQERVPSFSGPVRLALAPHAAWENITSPVFSVWWPFQFHLASRSEIRVLAVYEEAQPDAMSADIKVGDGQITGWSGLEERYGILLDPRRLKDEPAVVEGRLGRGKVILSLVHFDTPGDRNGIAVLRNLWRYLITDPECPVYESTLPGKNRFVADDFPECNKMLADFRSAIAGLMAMGEKDSLWRRRNPWFLQWRRGIRGMEYSTLAVMIDEIAAQFRHNQSAAHKKEKALPVLPEQLREDMSVIRERMMPFVEKAKLLLAREKLFLTTDSFSPVNCPDGEVNRLREELFGSSIRYGGEFKQVIDAVDQLLYKLIKVCR
;
A
#
# COMPACT_ATOMS: atom_id res chain seq x y z
N MET A 1 3.61 -66.40 49.65
CA MET A 1 4.18 -66.01 50.96
C MET A 1 5.45 -65.26 50.64
N LEU A 2 5.46 -63.94 50.91
CA LEU A 2 6.62 -63.02 50.92
C LEU A 2 7.25 -62.77 49.54
N ASP A 3 7.15 -61.63 48.84
CA ASP A 3 6.99 -60.20 49.18
C ASP A 3 7.99 -59.65 50.20
N VAL A 4 9.07 -59.05 49.67
CA VAL A 4 10.02 -58.20 50.39
C VAL A 4 10.57 -57.11 49.43
N ASP A 5 10.31 -55.86 49.82
CA ASP A 5 11.13 -54.65 49.69
C ASP A 5 11.17 -53.76 48.42
N ASN A 6 10.41 -52.66 48.56
CA ASN A 6 10.88 -51.28 48.84
C ASN A 6 10.87 -50.19 47.76
N ALA A 7 10.23 -49.10 48.20
CA ALA A 7 10.57 -47.69 48.06
C ALA A 7 10.11 -46.91 46.80
N ILE A 8 9.00 -46.19 47.01
CA ILE A 8 8.85 -44.73 46.89
C ILE A 8 9.60 -44.09 45.70
N ASP A 9 8.84 -43.65 44.68
CA ASP A 9 9.20 -42.41 44.00
C ASP A 9 7.97 -41.51 43.77
N LYS A 10 8.14 -40.26 44.21
CA LYS A 10 7.15 -39.18 44.23
C LYS A 10 7.34 -38.35 42.97
N GLY A 11 6.22 -38.13 42.29
CA GLY A 11 5.92 -37.02 41.38
C GLY A 11 7.04 -36.06 40.97
N PHE A 12 7.44 -36.17 39.71
CA PHE A 12 7.83 -35.02 38.90
C PHE A 12 6.90 -34.94 37.69
N ARG A 13 5.86 -34.09 37.79
CA ARG A 13 5.24 -33.49 36.61
C ARG A 13 6.27 -32.54 36.02
N GLN A 14 7.00 -32.98 34.99
CA GLN A 14 7.72 -32.06 34.13
C GLN A 14 6.72 -31.11 33.50
N ALA A 15 6.83 -29.83 33.84
CA ALA A 15 6.13 -28.76 33.16
C ALA A 15 6.51 -28.79 31.68
N MET A 16 5.53 -29.03 30.82
CA MET A 16 5.69 -28.87 29.37
C MET A 16 6.12 -27.44 29.07
N ASN A 17 7.09 -27.31 28.18
CA ASN A 17 7.62 -26.05 27.69
C ASN A 17 6.52 -25.30 26.89
N PRO A 18 6.20 -24.02 27.18
CA PRO A 18 5.16 -23.27 26.46
C PRO A 18 5.35 -23.23 24.93
N ASN A 19 6.59 -23.37 24.46
CA ASN A 19 6.94 -23.39 23.03
C ASN A 19 6.59 -24.71 22.29
N GLN A 20 6.16 -25.77 22.99
CA GLN A 20 5.68 -27.00 22.36
C GLN A 20 4.16 -27.03 22.18
N MET A 21 3.40 -26.29 22.98
CA MET A 21 1.94 -26.19 22.84
C MET A 21 1.52 -25.38 21.59
N GLU A 22 2.36 -24.47 21.10
CA GLU A 22 2.08 -23.72 19.85
C GLU A 22 2.36 -24.53 18.57
N ARG A 23 2.94 -25.73 18.66
CA ARG A 23 3.34 -26.52 17.48
C ARG A 23 2.35 -27.60 17.06
N GLU A 24 1.28 -27.86 17.81
CA GLU A 24 0.38 -29.01 17.55
C GLU A 24 -1.08 -28.65 17.22
N ASN A 25 -1.40 -27.38 16.95
CA ASN A 25 -2.76 -26.98 16.50
C ASN A 25 -2.91 -26.78 14.97
N TYR A 26 -1.93 -27.17 14.16
CA TYR A 26 -2.06 -27.14 12.69
C TYR A 26 -2.46 -28.52 12.16
N ARG A 27 -3.75 -28.85 12.25
CA ARG A 27 -4.36 -29.96 11.49
C ARG A 27 -5.21 -29.36 10.37
N ASP A 28 -4.80 -29.69 9.13
CA ASP A 28 -5.44 -29.44 7.83
C ASP A 28 -5.94 -28.01 7.52
N GLY A 29 -5.07 -27.22 6.90
CA GLY A 29 -5.40 -25.91 6.31
C GLY A 29 -4.18 -25.32 5.59
N GLY A 30 -4.36 -24.79 4.38
CA GLY A 30 -3.27 -24.27 3.55
C GLY A 30 -2.51 -23.11 4.19
N LYS A 31 -1.26 -22.91 3.77
CA LYS A 31 -0.45 -21.79 4.26
C LYS A 31 -1.12 -20.45 3.94
N PRO A 32 -1.21 -19.51 4.89
CA PRO A 32 -1.82 -18.20 4.67
C PRO A 32 -1.00 -17.32 3.71
N CYS A 33 -1.52 -16.14 3.37
CA CYS A 33 -0.80 -15.12 2.62
C CYS A 33 -0.25 -14.02 3.53
N ALA A 34 0.91 -13.47 3.22
CA ALA A 34 1.47 -12.31 3.91
C ALA A 34 1.28 -11.04 3.08
N LEU A 35 0.87 -9.93 3.72
CA LEU A 35 0.85 -8.58 3.14
C LEU A 35 2.00 -7.76 3.77
N LEU A 36 2.92 -7.25 2.95
CA LEU A 36 3.97 -6.35 3.43
C LEU A 36 3.39 -4.97 3.80
N TRP A 37 3.41 -4.65 5.08
CA TRP A 37 2.88 -3.38 5.61
C TRP A 37 3.85 -2.20 5.43
N ASP A 38 5.13 -2.39 5.77
CA ASP A 38 6.07 -1.28 5.87
C ASP A 38 6.28 -0.54 4.54
N GLU A 39 6.38 0.79 4.64
CA GLU A 39 6.56 1.72 3.52
C GLU A 39 5.45 1.60 2.44
N SER A 40 4.27 1.07 2.80
CA SER A 40 3.09 0.99 1.93
C SER A 40 2.10 2.13 2.17
N PHE A 41 1.96 2.62 3.42
CA PHE A 41 1.09 3.73 3.81
C PHE A 41 -0.33 3.64 3.20
N LEU A 42 -0.75 4.65 2.43
CA LEU A 42 -2.05 4.65 1.73
C LEU A 42 -2.26 3.39 0.89
N TRP A 43 -1.24 2.94 0.16
CA TRP A 43 -1.32 1.75 -0.69
C TRP A 43 -1.52 0.48 0.14
N GLY A 44 -0.89 0.40 1.30
CA GLY A 44 -1.08 -0.72 2.24
C GLY A 44 -2.50 -0.74 2.80
N LEU A 45 -3.04 0.43 3.11
CA LEU A 45 -4.41 0.57 3.58
C LEU A 45 -5.44 0.22 2.48
N MET A 46 -5.25 0.71 1.26
CA MET A 46 -6.08 0.37 0.10
C MET A 46 -6.06 -1.13 -0.15
N ALA A 47 -4.87 -1.74 -0.21
CA ALA A 47 -4.70 -3.17 -0.37
C ALA A 47 -5.39 -3.96 0.75
N ARG A 48 -5.21 -3.56 2.01
CA ARG A 48 -5.90 -4.18 3.14
C ARG A 48 -7.43 -4.14 2.97
N ARG A 49 -7.99 -2.98 2.58
CA ARG A 49 -9.44 -2.84 2.37
C ARG A 49 -9.92 -3.70 1.20
N ALA A 50 -9.25 -3.64 0.06
CA ALA A 50 -9.60 -4.43 -1.12
C ALA A 50 -9.58 -5.95 -0.87
N LEU A 51 -8.55 -6.45 -0.17
CA LEU A 51 -8.49 -7.86 0.23
C LEU A 51 -9.61 -8.26 1.20
N THR A 52 -9.93 -7.37 2.15
CA THR A 52 -11.03 -7.59 3.09
C THR A 52 -12.38 -7.64 2.35
N GLU A 53 -12.63 -6.71 1.43
CA GLU A 53 -13.82 -6.68 0.56
C GLU A 53 -13.91 -7.92 -0.34
N ALA A 54 -12.75 -8.42 -0.79
CA ALA A 54 -12.66 -9.66 -1.56
C ALA A 54 -12.90 -10.92 -0.71
N GLY A 55 -12.93 -10.82 0.62
CA GLY A 55 -13.06 -11.98 1.52
C GLY A 55 -11.81 -12.85 1.57
N LEU A 56 -10.64 -12.26 1.32
CA LEU A 56 -9.37 -12.98 1.24
C LEU A 56 -8.65 -12.94 2.59
N SER A 57 -8.14 -14.09 3.03
CA SER A 57 -7.32 -14.20 4.23
C SER A 57 -5.87 -13.80 3.94
N PHE A 58 -5.29 -13.06 4.87
CA PHE A 58 -3.89 -12.61 4.83
C PHE A 58 -3.45 -12.20 6.23
N ASP A 59 -2.16 -12.25 6.51
CA ASP A 59 -1.52 -11.66 7.69
C ASP A 59 -0.77 -10.39 7.32
N LEU A 60 -0.69 -9.43 8.24
CA LEU A 60 0.20 -8.29 8.09
C LEU A 60 1.60 -8.69 8.57
N VAL A 61 2.61 -8.48 7.73
CA VAL A 61 4.01 -8.66 8.09
C VAL A 61 4.78 -7.35 7.92
N ARG A 62 5.70 -7.08 8.83
CA ARG A 62 6.66 -5.98 8.74
C ARG A 62 7.99 -6.45 8.17
N SER A 63 8.80 -5.51 7.71
CA SER A 63 10.16 -5.79 7.23
C SER A 63 11.01 -6.48 8.29
N GLY A 64 10.80 -6.15 9.58
CA GLY A 64 11.45 -6.83 10.70
C GLY A 64 11.08 -8.30 10.84
N ASP A 65 9.81 -8.65 10.61
CA ASP A 65 9.35 -10.05 10.64
C ASP A 65 9.96 -10.85 9.49
N ILE A 66 10.05 -10.25 8.30
CA ILE A 66 10.69 -10.84 7.13
C ILE A 66 12.19 -11.07 7.40
N ARG A 67 12.90 -10.08 7.93
CA ARG A 67 14.31 -10.25 8.36
C ARG A 67 14.49 -11.34 9.41
N SER A 68 13.44 -11.70 10.14
CA SER A 68 13.46 -12.74 11.16
C SER A 68 13.08 -14.12 10.60
N GLY A 69 12.87 -14.24 9.28
CA GLY A 69 12.63 -15.51 8.61
C GLY A 69 11.19 -16.02 8.72
N VAL A 70 10.20 -15.13 8.80
CA VAL A 70 8.78 -15.54 8.95
C VAL A 70 8.17 -16.15 7.66
N LEU A 71 8.73 -15.83 6.49
CA LEU A 71 8.14 -16.13 5.18
C LEU A 71 7.83 -17.61 4.89
N PRO A 72 8.61 -18.61 5.35
CA PRO A 72 8.30 -20.03 5.11
C PRO A 72 6.93 -20.50 5.62
N ARG A 73 6.29 -19.73 6.52
CA ARG A 73 4.94 -19.98 7.03
C ARG A 73 3.83 -19.66 6.02
N TYR A 74 4.14 -18.91 4.97
CA TYR A 74 3.16 -18.38 4.01
C TYR A 74 3.22 -19.12 2.68
N ALA A 75 2.10 -19.14 1.95
CA ALA A 75 2.04 -19.58 0.55
C ALA A 75 2.49 -18.46 -0.41
N MET A 76 2.15 -17.21 -0.07
CA MET A 76 2.37 -16.05 -0.91
C MET A 76 2.76 -14.82 -0.10
N LEU A 77 3.65 -14.00 -0.66
CA LEU A 77 3.90 -12.62 -0.24
C LEU A 77 3.24 -11.66 -1.23
N PHE A 78 2.31 -10.84 -0.74
CA PHE A 78 1.70 -9.75 -1.47
C PHE A 78 2.32 -8.41 -1.05
N VAL A 79 2.85 -7.68 -2.03
CA VAL A 79 3.54 -6.40 -1.82
C VAL A 79 2.77 -5.28 -2.53
N PRO A 80 2.10 -4.39 -1.77
CA PRO A 80 1.37 -3.25 -2.33
C PRO A 80 2.26 -2.21 -3.02
N GLY A 81 1.59 -1.19 -3.56
CA GLY A 81 2.21 0.03 -4.07
C GLY A 81 3.04 0.80 -3.04
N GLY A 82 3.58 1.94 -3.47
CA GLY A 82 4.48 2.79 -2.69
C GLY A 82 5.86 2.90 -3.32
N TRP A 83 6.84 3.41 -2.57
CA TRP A 83 8.19 3.58 -3.10
C TRP A 83 9.02 2.31 -2.91
N ALA A 84 9.33 1.63 -4.02
CA ALA A 84 10.17 0.44 -4.02
C ALA A 84 11.50 0.63 -3.26
N GLN A 85 12.15 1.78 -3.45
CA GLN A 85 13.42 2.10 -2.79
C GLN A 85 13.29 2.26 -1.27
N ALA A 86 12.16 2.79 -0.78
CA ALA A 86 11.91 2.88 0.65
C ALA A 86 11.69 1.48 1.24
N LYS A 87 10.94 0.62 0.53
CA LYS A 87 10.78 -0.80 0.90
C LYS A 87 12.11 -1.53 0.95
N LEU A 88 12.98 -1.36 -0.04
CA LEU A 88 14.33 -1.94 -0.04
C LEU A 88 15.13 -1.52 1.19
N GLY A 89 15.12 -0.22 1.50
CA GLY A 89 15.80 0.33 2.67
C GLY A 89 15.25 -0.27 3.97
N SER A 90 13.92 -0.34 4.10
CA SER A 90 13.24 -0.94 5.26
C SER A 90 13.54 -2.43 5.41
N LEU A 91 13.59 -3.20 4.32
CA LEU A 91 13.92 -4.63 4.32
C LEU A 91 15.39 -4.89 4.69
N GLY A 92 16.30 -4.04 4.20
CA GLY A 92 17.75 -4.26 4.25
C GLY A 92 18.18 -5.52 3.47
N VAL A 93 19.48 -5.77 3.41
CA VAL A 93 20.04 -6.92 2.66
C VAL A 93 19.42 -8.24 3.11
N LYS A 94 19.30 -8.45 4.43
CA LYS A 94 18.72 -9.69 4.99
C LYS A 94 17.28 -9.91 4.53
N GLY A 95 16.42 -8.89 4.59
CA GLY A 95 15.01 -9.03 4.19
C GLY A 95 14.86 -9.30 2.69
N GLN A 96 15.73 -8.71 1.86
CA GLN A 96 15.76 -8.98 0.42
C GLN A 96 16.17 -10.43 0.13
N THR A 97 17.22 -10.94 0.80
CA THR A 97 17.64 -12.34 0.69
C THR A 97 16.54 -13.30 1.14
N GLU A 98 15.84 -13.00 2.23
CA GLU A 98 14.72 -13.83 2.73
C GLU A 98 13.56 -13.89 1.72
N ILE A 99 13.17 -12.76 1.11
CA ILE A 99 12.15 -12.75 0.06
C ILE A 99 12.59 -13.58 -1.14
N ARG A 100 13.84 -13.41 -1.58
CA ARG A 100 14.38 -14.14 -2.72
C ARG A 100 14.38 -15.65 -2.46
N SER A 101 14.90 -16.08 -1.30
CA SER A 101 14.93 -17.48 -0.87
C SER A 101 13.52 -18.06 -0.74
N PHE A 102 12.57 -17.30 -0.19
CA PHE A 102 11.17 -17.71 -0.09
C PHE A 102 10.58 -18.05 -1.47
N VAL A 103 10.78 -17.18 -2.46
CA VAL A 103 10.29 -17.40 -3.83
C VAL A 103 11.04 -18.56 -4.51
N GLU A 104 12.38 -18.58 -4.45
CA GLU A 104 13.19 -19.67 -5.00
C GLU A 104 12.72 -21.05 -4.49
N ASN A 105 12.29 -21.11 -3.22
CA ASN A 105 11.83 -22.32 -2.57
C ASN A 105 10.37 -22.70 -2.82
N GLY A 106 9.63 -21.94 -3.62
CA GLY A 106 8.24 -22.26 -4.02
C GLY A 106 7.18 -21.30 -3.52
N GLY A 107 7.55 -20.29 -2.72
CA GLY A 107 6.63 -19.22 -2.33
C GLY A 107 6.21 -18.37 -3.53
N SER A 108 4.95 -17.96 -3.56
CA SER A 108 4.45 -17.04 -4.59
C SER A 108 4.73 -15.57 -4.22
N TYR A 109 4.97 -14.73 -5.22
CA TYR A 109 5.08 -13.28 -5.05
C TYR A 109 4.07 -12.55 -5.93
N LEU A 110 3.28 -11.67 -5.33
CA LEU A 110 2.41 -10.74 -6.05
C LEU A 110 2.82 -9.31 -5.71
N GLY A 111 3.32 -8.57 -6.69
CA GLY A 111 3.73 -7.17 -6.52
C GLY A 111 2.84 -6.21 -7.32
N ILE A 112 2.32 -5.17 -6.69
CA ILE A 112 1.57 -4.09 -7.36
C ILE A 112 2.38 -2.79 -7.36
N CYS A 113 2.50 -2.15 -8.52
CA CYS A 113 3.18 -0.87 -8.75
C CYS A 113 4.55 -0.77 -8.06
N GLY A 114 4.66 -0.17 -6.88
CA GLY A 114 5.87 -0.14 -6.07
C GLY A 114 6.40 -1.53 -5.70
N GLY A 115 5.52 -2.46 -5.36
CA GLY A 115 5.85 -3.86 -5.14
C GLY A 115 6.30 -4.57 -6.42
N ALA A 116 5.68 -4.25 -7.57
CA ALA A 116 6.19 -4.72 -8.86
C ALA A 116 7.61 -4.20 -9.13
N GLY A 117 7.83 -2.92 -8.82
CA GLY A 117 9.13 -2.28 -8.92
C GLY A 117 10.19 -2.91 -8.04
N LEU A 118 9.84 -3.30 -6.81
CA LEU A 118 10.75 -3.93 -5.84
C LEU A 118 11.32 -5.27 -6.35
N ALA A 119 10.55 -5.99 -7.17
CA ALA A 119 10.90 -7.29 -7.72
C ALA A 119 11.73 -7.23 -9.01
N THR A 120 11.98 -6.03 -9.54
CA THR A 120 12.77 -5.82 -10.78
C THR A 120 14.22 -6.29 -10.63
N GLN A 121 14.89 -6.52 -11.75
CA GLN A 121 16.27 -7.03 -11.81
C GLN A 121 17.28 -6.17 -11.04
N SER A 122 17.10 -4.86 -11.05
CA SER A 122 17.99 -3.91 -10.37
C SER A 122 17.77 -3.81 -8.86
N ASP A 123 16.66 -4.38 -8.36
CA ASP A 123 16.26 -4.34 -6.94
C ASP A 123 16.43 -5.75 -6.33
N ILE A 124 15.36 -6.45 -5.89
CA ILE A 124 15.48 -7.81 -5.34
C ILE A 124 15.83 -8.86 -6.43
N GLY A 125 15.54 -8.56 -7.68
CA GLY A 125 15.87 -9.41 -8.82
C GLY A 125 15.05 -10.68 -8.91
N LEU A 126 13.74 -10.61 -8.64
CA LEU A 126 12.86 -11.77 -8.76
C LEU A 126 12.57 -12.11 -10.22
N LEU A 127 12.44 -11.11 -11.09
CA LEU A 127 12.27 -11.28 -12.54
C LEU A 127 13.26 -10.41 -13.33
N PRO A 128 13.72 -10.84 -14.52
CA PRO A 128 14.56 -10.06 -15.44
C PRO A 128 13.76 -8.96 -16.17
N VAL A 129 13.14 -8.07 -15.39
CA VAL A 129 12.40 -6.90 -15.88
C VAL A 129 12.97 -5.64 -15.26
N SER A 130 12.97 -4.53 -16.01
CA SER A 130 13.43 -3.23 -15.55
C SER A 130 12.36 -2.15 -15.77
N ARG A 131 12.64 -0.93 -15.32
CA ARG A 131 11.77 0.23 -15.47
C ARG A 131 12.21 1.02 -16.69
N LYS A 132 11.26 1.50 -17.50
CA LYS A 132 11.59 2.49 -18.53
C LYS A 132 12.10 3.79 -17.91
N SER A 133 12.98 4.46 -18.64
CA SER A 133 13.45 5.79 -18.24
C SER A 133 12.32 6.82 -18.29
N ALA A 134 12.51 7.97 -17.64
CA ALA A 134 11.53 9.05 -17.66
C ALA A 134 11.30 9.62 -19.08
N GLN A 135 12.29 9.48 -19.97
CA GLN A 135 12.27 9.97 -21.34
C GLN A 135 11.48 9.06 -22.29
N GLU A 136 11.21 7.82 -21.89
CA GLU A 136 10.54 6.80 -22.73
C GLU A 136 9.12 6.47 -22.26
N ARG A 137 8.71 7.00 -21.10
CA ARG A 137 7.46 6.64 -20.41
C ARG A 137 6.54 7.85 -20.26
N VAL A 138 5.27 7.60 -19.92
CA VAL A 138 4.28 8.62 -19.54
C VAL A 138 4.24 8.69 -18.01
N PRO A 139 5.12 9.47 -17.36
CA PRO A 139 5.38 9.36 -15.92
C PRO A 139 4.20 9.75 -15.04
N SER A 140 3.26 10.51 -15.57
CA SER A 140 2.19 11.18 -14.83
C SER A 140 0.79 10.63 -15.12
N PHE A 141 0.68 9.50 -15.83
CA PHE A 141 -0.61 8.88 -16.14
C PHE A 141 -1.27 8.26 -14.92
N SER A 142 -2.57 8.46 -14.74
CA SER A 142 -3.33 7.83 -13.65
C SER A 142 -4.83 7.79 -13.93
N GLY A 143 -5.53 6.78 -13.43
CA GLY A 143 -6.97 6.62 -13.59
C GLY A 143 -7.34 5.35 -14.36
N PRO A 144 -8.57 5.28 -14.87
CA PRO A 144 -9.07 4.09 -15.55
C PRO A 144 -8.41 3.84 -16.91
N VAL A 145 -8.05 2.59 -17.15
CA VAL A 145 -7.47 2.10 -18.40
C VAL A 145 -8.06 0.75 -18.75
N ARG A 146 -8.38 0.56 -20.03
CA ARG A 146 -8.78 -0.73 -20.59
C ARG A 146 -7.53 -1.55 -20.91
N LEU A 147 -7.58 -2.84 -20.60
CA LEU A 147 -6.51 -3.79 -20.87
C LEU A 147 -6.91 -4.79 -21.95
N ALA A 148 -5.98 -5.14 -22.83
CA ALA A 148 -6.08 -6.34 -23.64
C ALA A 148 -5.49 -7.52 -22.84
N LEU A 149 -6.29 -8.57 -22.65
CA LEU A 149 -5.97 -9.69 -21.77
C LEU A 149 -5.50 -10.91 -22.57
N ALA A 150 -4.35 -11.48 -22.19
CA ALA A 150 -3.94 -12.80 -22.67
C ALA A 150 -4.66 -13.90 -21.87
N PRO A 151 -4.94 -15.09 -22.45
CA PRO A 151 -5.66 -16.16 -21.73
C PRO A 151 -4.99 -16.56 -20.41
N HIS A 152 -5.67 -16.35 -19.28
CA HIS A 152 -5.14 -16.67 -17.96
C HIS A 152 -6.26 -16.80 -16.93
N ALA A 153 -6.06 -17.66 -15.91
CA ALA A 153 -7.04 -17.91 -14.86
C ALA A 153 -7.38 -16.65 -14.03
N ALA A 154 -6.46 -15.68 -13.96
CA ALA A 154 -6.69 -14.39 -13.31
C ALA A 154 -7.90 -13.62 -13.87
N TRP A 155 -8.25 -13.87 -15.14
CA TRP A 155 -9.27 -13.13 -15.88
C TRP A 155 -10.63 -13.81 -15.93
N GLU A 156 -10.81 -14.91 -15.19
CA GLU A 156 -12.07 -15.62 -15.15
C GLU A 156 -13.21 -14.66 -14.73
N ASN A 157 -14.29 -14.65 -15.52
CA ASN A 157 -15.46 -13.78 -15.35
C ASN A 157 -15.19 -12.26 -15.52
N ILE A 158 -14.09 -11.86 -16.14
CA ILE A 158 -13.83 -10.45 -16.50
C ILE A 158 -14.27 -10.19 -17.94
N THR A 159 -15.41 -9.49 -18.10
CA THR A 159 -15.98 -9.17 -19.42
C THR A 159 -15.62 -7.77 -19.92
N SER A 160 -15.38 -6.82 -19.02
CA SER A 160 -14.94 -5.46 -19.36
C SER A 160 -13.70 -5.10 -18.53
N PRO A 161 -12.48 -5.30 -19.09
CA PRO A 161 -11.22 -5.22 -18.34
C PRO A 161 -10.73 -3.78 -18.17
N VAL A 162 -11.53 -2.94 -17.53
CA VAL A 162 -11.14 -1.58 -17.13
C VAL A 162 -10.74 -1.58 -15.65
N PHE A 163 -9.56 -1.04 -15.37
CA PHE A 163 -8.96 -1.01 -14.03
C PHE A 163 -8.25 0.33 -13.78
N SER A 164 -7.90 0.60 -12.52
CA SER A 164 -7.15 1.80 -12.16
C SER A 164 -5.63 1.60 -12.27
N VAL A 165 -4.93 2.62 -12.75
CA VAL A 165 -3.47 2.75 -12.64
C VAL A 165 -3.09 4.06 -11.97
N TRP A 166 -1.95 4.08 -11.28
CA TRP A 166 -1.48 5.26 -10.55
C TRP A 166 0.02 5.47 -10.79
N TRP A 167 0.35 6.30 -11.79
CA TRP A 167 1.72 6.71 -12.15
C TRP A 167 2.66 5.52 -12.46
N PRO A 168 2.29 4.63 -13.41
CA PRO A 168 3.07 3.43 -13.69
C PRO A 168 4.47 3.76 -14.21
N PHE A 169 5.46 2.95 -13.84
CA PHE A 169 6.84 3.12 -14.33
C PHE A 169 7.08 2.53 -15.73
N GLN A 170 6.14 1.73 -16.25
CA GLN A 170 6.23 0.94 -17.49
C GLN A 170 7.38 -0.07 -17.50
N PHE A 171 7.06 -1.32 -17.83
CA PHE A 171 8.07 -2.38 -17.90
C PHE A 171 8.96 -2.21 -19.13
N HIS A 172 10.23 -2.51 -18.94
CA HIS A 172 11.14 -2.88 -20.01
C HIS A 172 11.50 -4.36 -19.82
N LEU A 173 11.18 -5.18 -20.81
CA LEU A 173 11.41 -6.62 -20.79
C LEU A 173 12.71 -6.92 -21.54
N ALA A 174 13.60 -7.71 -20.95
CA ALA A 174 14.81 -8.14 -21.64
C ALA A 174 14.45 -9.01 -22.87
N SER A 175 15.14 -8.78 -23.99
CA SER A 175 15.03 -9.60 -25.19
C SER A 175 15.30 -11.07 -24.86
N ARG A 176 14.37 -11.97 -25.21
CA ARG A 176 14.40 -13.43 -24.91
C ARG A 176 14.11 -13.83 -23.45
N SER A 177 13.43 -12.99 -22.68
CA SER A 177 12.96 -13.38 -21.35
C SER A 177 11.80 -14.41 -21.43
N GLU A 178 11.78 -15.40 -20.54
CA GLU A 178 10.65 -16.34 -20.38
C GLU A 178 9.42 -15.69 -19.69
N ILE A 179 9.37 -14.35 -19.73
CA ILE A 179 8.34 -13.56 -19.06
C ILE A 179 7.08 -13.60 -19.91
N ARG A 180 6.00 -14.05 -19.30
CA ARG A 180 4.68 -14.07 -19.91
C ARG A 180 3.97 -12.74 -19.65
N VAL A 181 3.61 -12.03 -20.71
CA VAL A 181 2.75 -10.85 -20.61
C VAL A 181 1.31 -11.32 -20.47
N LEU A 182 0.68 -11.05 -19.32
CA LEU A 182 -0.69 -11.45 -19.03
C LEU A 182 -1.72 -10.41 -19.49
N ALA A 183 -1.31 -9.14 -19.54
CA ALA A 183 -2.12 -8.04 -20.05
C ALA A 183 -1.22 -6.90 -20.56
N VAL A 184 -1.70 -6.20 -21.60
CA VAL A 184 -1.14 -4.95 -22.10
C VAL A 184 -2.17 -3.83 -21.98
N TYR A 185 -1.72 -2.58 -21.95
CA TYR A 185 -2.67 -1.45 -22.02
C TYR A 185 -3.25 -1.36 -23.43
N GLU A 186 -4.56 -1.23 -23.51
CA GLU A 186 -5.28 -1.06 -24.78
C GLU A 186 -5.67 0.41 -24.99
N GLU A 187 -6.35 0.99 -24.01
CA GLU A 187 -6.93 2.32 -24.14
C GLU A 187 -7.07 3.05 -22.80
N ALA A 188 -6.46 4.23 -22.69
CA ALA A 188 -6.72 5.16 -21.60
C ALA A 188 -8.13 5.74 -21.70
N GLN A 189 -8.89 5.66 -20.61
CA GLN A 189 -10.28 6.14 -20.62
C GLN A 189 -10.36 7.67 -20.54
N PRO A 190 -11.42 8.31 -21.04
CA PRO A 190 -11.52 9.78 -21.13
C PRO A 190 -11.41 10.53 -19.80
N ASP A 191 -11.82 9.88 -18.70
CA ASP A 191 -11.79 10.39 -17.33
C ASP A 191 -10.48 10.09 -16.58
N ALA A 192 -9.55 9.37 -17.21
CA ALA A 192 -8.18 9.28 -16.73
C ALA A 192 -7.46 10.63 -16.85
N MET A 193 -6.30 10.72 -16.21
CA MET A 193 -5.49 11.92 -16.08
C MET A 193 -4.08 11.67 -16.60
N SER A 194 -3.51 12.64 -17.30
CA SER A 194 -2.08 12.74 -17.55
C SER A 194 -1.57 14.05 -16.96
N ALA A 195 -0.74 13.95 -15.92
CA ALA A 195 -0.48 15.04 -15.00
C ALA A 195 -1.80 15.59 -14.42
N ASP A 196 -2.11 16.87 -14.67
CA ASP A 196 -3.33 17.55 -14.23
C ASP A 196 -4.38 17.73 -15.35
N ILE A 197 -4.18 17.08 -16.50
CA ILE A 197 -5.05 17.16 -17.69
C ILE A 197 -5.87 15.88 -17.83
N LYS A 198 -7.19 16.01 -18.03
CA LYS A 198 -8.05 14.86 -18.37
C LYS A 198 -7.71 14.35 -19.76
N VAL A 199 -7.73 13.04 -19.96
CA VAL A 199 -7.40 12.42 -21.26
C VAL A 199 -8.31 12.94 -22.38
N GLY A 200 -9.62 13.07 -22.12
CA GLY A 200 -10.55 13.64 -23.09
C GLY A 200 -10.21 15.09 -23.48
N ASP A 201 -9.85 15.94 -22.51
CA ASP A 201 -9.49 17.33 -22.75
C ASP A 201 -8.16 17.45 -23.52
N GLY A 202 -7.19 16.58 -23.21
CA GLY A 202 -5.91 16.54 -23.89
C GLY A 202 -6.00 16.07 -25.35
N GLN A 203 -6.95 15.18 -25.66
CA GLN A 203 -7.26 14.78 -27.05
C GLN A 203 -7.83 15.94 -27.87
N ILE A 204 -8.66 16.79 -27.26
CA ILE A 204 -9.21 17.99 -27.91
C ILE A 204 -8.14 19.08 -28.08
N THR A 205 -7.35 19.30 -27.03
CA THR A 205 -6.33 20.38 -26.98
C THR A 205 -5.12 20.06 -27.86
N GLY A 206 -4.78 18.77 -28.01
CA GLY A 206 -3.61 18.30 -28.75
C GLY A 206 -2.42 18.03 -27.82
N TRP A 207 -1.99 16.77 -27.76
CA TRP A 207 -0.93 16.33 -26.86
C TRP A 207 0.44 16.94 -27.16
N SER A 208 0.82 17.15 -28.42
CA SER A 208 2.16 17.66 -28.76
C SER A 208 2.44 19.04 -28.16
N GLY A 209 1.48 19.96 -28.23
CA GLY A 209 1.64 21.29 -27.61
C GLY A 209 1.61 21.26 -26.09
N LEU A 210 0.88 20.29 -25.51
CA LEU A 210 0.90 20.06 -24.06
C LEU A 210 2.25 19.49 -23.62
N GLU A 211 2.82 18.54 -24.36
CA GLU A 211 4.14 17.96 -24.08
C GLU A 211 5.26 19.00 -24.20
N GLU A 212 5.21 19.89 -25.20
CA GLU A 212 6.15 21.01 -25.34
C GLU A 212 6.09 21.94 -24.13
N ARG A 213 4.89 22.35 -23.72
CA ARG A 213 4.68 23.20 -22.53
C ARG A 213 5.08 22.50 -21.23
N TYR A 214 4.82 21.19 -21.13
CA TYR A 214 5.10 20.43 -19.92
C TYR A 214 6.54 19.92 -19.85
N GLY A 215 7.27 19.87 -20.96
CA GLY A 215 8.62 19.33 -21.01
C GLY A 215 8.71 17.85 -20.62
N ILE A 216 7.59 17.12 -20.63
CA ILE A 216 7.49 15.69 -20.35
C ILE A 216 6.48 15.04 -21.30
N LEU A 217 6.61 13.73 -21.48
CA LEU A 217 5.64 12.95 -22.24
C LEU A 217 4.31 12.86 -21.45
N LEU A 218 3.21 13.19 -22.12
CA LEU A 218 1.87 13.24 -21.54
C LEU A 218 0.86 12.41 -22.32
N ASP A 219 1.11 12.15 -23.61
CA ASP A 219 0.14 11.46 -24.43
C ASP A 219 -0.04 9.99 -23.99
N PRO A 220 -1.22 9.61 -23.46
CA PRO A 220 -1.45 8.27 -22.96
C PRO A 220 -1.45 7.22 -24.08
N ARG A 221 -1.53 7.60 -25.36
CA ARG A 221 -1.45 6.64 -26.48
C ARG A 221 -0.11 5.90 -26.51
N ARG A 222 0.94 6.46 -25.90
CA ARG A 222 2.25 5.82 -25.72
C ARG A 222 2.22 4.61 -24.77
N LEU A 223 1.13 4.44 -24.01
CA LEU A 223 0.94 3.24 -23.18
C LEU A 223 0.44 2.05 -24.00
N LYS A 224 -0.17 2.28 -25.16
CA LYS A 224 -0.78 1.20 -25.94
C LYS A 224 0.25 0.11 -26.25
N ASP A 225 -0.16 -1.14 -26.07
CA ASP A 225 0.64 -2.36 -26.25
C ASP A 225 1.79 -2.54 -25.24
N GLU A 226 1.97 -1.60 -24.31
CA GLU A 226 2.95 -1.75 -23.24
C GLU A 226 2.49 -2.79 -22.21
N PRO A 227 3.41 -3.62 -21.67
CA PRO A 227 3.06 -4.60 -20.64
C PRO A 227 2.49 -3.92 -19.39
N ALA A 228 1.32 -4.37 -18.97
CA ALA A 228 0.63 -3.91 -17.76
C ALA A 228 0.76 -4.92 -16.62
N VAL A 229 0.69 -6.21 -16.95
CA VAL A 229 0.82 -7.33 -16.00
C VAL A 229 1.71 -8.40 -16.60
N VAL A 230 2.71 -8.83 -15.84
CA VAL A 230 3.67 -9.86 -16.26
C VAL A 230 3.77 -10.96 -15.23
N GLU A 231 4.03 -12.17 -15.71
CA GLU A 231 4.26 -13.37 -14.93
C GLU A 231 5.61 -13.99 -15.29
N GLY A 232 6.30 -14.50 -14.29
CA GLY A 232 7.47 -15.35 -14.48
C GLY A 232 7.69 -16.25 -13.27
N ARG A 233 8.90 -16.81 -13.20
CA ARG A 233 9.30 -17.69 -12.10
C ARG A 233 10.69 -17.35 -11.60
N LEU A 234 10.92 -17.66 -10.34
CA LEU A 234 12.25 -17.75 -9.77
C LEU A 234 12.34 -19.05 -8.96
N GLY A 235 13.25 -19.95 -9.36
CA GLY A 235 13.28 -21.30 -8.81
C GLY A 235 11.93 -22.00 -8.98
N ARG A 236 11.33 -22.44 -7.87
CA ARG A 236 10.01 -23.09 -7.88
C ARG A 236 8.84 -22.11 -7.73
N GLY A 237 9.08 -20.88 -7.32
CA GLY A 237 8.04 -19.90 -7.01
C GLY A 237 7.51 -19.17 -8.24
N LYS A 238 6.23 -18.80 -8.18
CA LYS A 238 5.57 -17.94 -9.18
C LYS A 238 5.71 -16.48 -8.79
N VAL A 239 5.90 -15.61 -9.77
CA VAL A 239 5.99 -14.16 -9.55
C VAL A 239 5.07 -13.45 -10.53
N ILE A 240 4.09 -12.70 -10.01
CA ILE A 240 3.22 -11.82 -10.79
C ILE A 240 3.50 -10.38 -10.39
N LEU A 241 3.83 -9.56 -11.39
CA LEU A 241 4.06 -8.13 -11.23
C LEU A 241 3.02 -7.36 -12.03
N SER A 242 2.29 -6.48 -11.35
CA SER A 242 1.21 -5.68 -11.94
C SER A 242 1.49 -4.19 -11.78
N LEU A 243 1.38 -3.42 -12.86
CA LEU A 243 1.31 -1.96 -12.81
C LEU A 243 -0.14 -1.46 -12.68
N VAL A 244 -1.09 -2.39 -12.68
CA VAL A 244 -2.52 -2.19 -12.49
C VAL A 244 -2.90 -2.45 -11.04
N HIS A 245 -3.72 -1.56 -10.49
CA HIS A 245 -4.13 -1.59 -9.09
C HIS A 245 -5.44 -2.36 -8.90
N PHE A 246 -5.34 -3.68 -8.98
CA PHE A 246 -6.44 -4.59 -8.59
C PHE A 246 -6.81 -4.43 -7.10
N ASP A 247 -5.93 -3.80 -6.32
CA ASP A 247 -6.07 -3.45 -4.92
C ASP A 247 -6.76 -2.10 -4.69
N THR A 248 -7.48 -1.58 -5.68
CA THR A 248 -8.33 -0.38 -5.55
C THR A 248 -9.65 -0.73 -4.86
N PRO A 249 -9.95 -0.19 -3.67
CA PRO A 249 -11.17 -0.55 -2.93
C PRO A 249 -12.45 -0.13 -3.68
N GLY A 250 -13.47 -0.99 -3.61
CA GLY A 250 -14.73 -0.83 -4.34
C GLY A 250 -14.69 -1.20 -5.83
N ASP A 251 -13.53 -1.54 -6.40
CA ASP A 251 -13.42 -2.01 -7.78
C ASP A 251 -13.87 -3.48 -7.89
N ARG A 252 -15.01 -3.72 -8.55
CA ARG A 252 -15.57 -5.07 -8.75
C ARG A 252 -14.67 -5.97 -9.58
N ASN A 253 -14.05 -5.42 -10.62
CA ASN A 253 -13.13 -6.18 -11.46
C ASN A 253 -11.86 -6.49 -10.66
N GLY A 254 -11.33 -5.51 -9.92
CA GLY A 254 -10.19 -5.68 -9.03
C GLY A 254 -10.42 -6.81 -8.01
N ILE A 255 -11.57 -6.80 -7.33
CA ILE A 255 -11.97 -7.86 -6.39
C ILE A 255 -12.01 -9.24 -7.05
N ALA A 256 -12.61 -9.36 -8.23
CA ALA A 256 -12.69 -10.63 -8.96
C ALA A 256 -11.30 -11.14 -9.35
N VAL A 257 -10.44 -10.26 -9.90
CA VAL A 257 -9.06 -10.60 -10.24
C VAL A 257 -8.26 -11.01 -9.00
N LEU A 258 -8.39 -10.29 -7.89
CA LEU A 258 -7.70 -10.65 -6.63
C LEU A 258 -8.09 -12.05 -6.17
N ARG A 259 -9.38 -12.42 -6.21
CA ARG A 259 -9.84 -13.78 -5.87
C ARG A 259 -9.23 -14.83 -6.79
N ASN A 260 -9.22 -14.56 -8.09
CA ASN A 260 -8.64 -15.47 -9.08
C ASN A 260 -7.12 -15.65 -8.88
N LEU A 261 -6.40 -14.56 -8.61
CA LEU A 261 -4.97 -14.56 -8.32
C LEU A 261 -4.67 -15.29 -7.00
N TRP A 262 -5.47 -15.08 -5.95
CA TRP A 262 -5.32 -15.82 -4.69
C TRP A 262 -5.42 -17.32 -4.93
N ARG A 263 -6.48 -17.76 -5.63
CA ARG A 263 -6.65 -19.18 -5.97
C ARG A 263 -5.46 -19.69 -6.77
N TYR A 264 -5.04 -18.97 -7.83
CA TYR A 264 -3.96 -19.40 -8.72
C TYR A 264 -2.56 -19.47 -8.06
N LEU A 265 -2.28 -18.55 -7.12
CA LEU A 265 -0.96 -18.42 -6.48
C LEU A 265 -0.82 -19.24 -5.20
N ILE A 266 -1.93 -19.66 -4.58
CA ILE A 266 -1.95 -20.45 -3.34
C ILE A 266 -2.12 -21.96 -3.61
N THR A 267 -2.78 -22.35 -4.71
CA THR A 267 -3.09 -23.77 -4.95
C THR A 267 -1.84 -24.67 -5.09
N ASP A 268 -1.62 -25.46 -4.04
CA ASP A 268 -1.43 -26.92 -4.08
C ASP A 268 -2.85 -27.56 -4.10
N PRO A 269 -3.17 -28.61 -4.91
CA PRO A 269 -4.54 -29.06 -5.17
C PRO A 269 -5.36 -29.58 -3.98
N GLU A 270 -4.75 -29.77 -2.81
CA GLU A 270 -5.33 -30.41 -1.62
C GLU A 270 -5.81 -29.41 -0.54
N CYS A 271 -6.01 -28.13 -0.86
CA CYS A 271 -6.38 -27.12 0.15
C CYS A 271 -7.79 -26.54 -0.04
N PRO A 272 -8.74 -26.80 0.87
CA PRO A 272 -10.02 -26.11 0.90
C PRO A 272 -9.81 -24.62 1.16
N VAL A 273 -10.52 -23.80 0.37
CA VAL A 273 -10.61 -22.35 0.56
C VAL A 273 -11.18 -22.08 1.96
N TYR A 274 -10.41 -21.37 2.78
CA TYR A 274 -10.81 -20.99 4.13
C TYR A 274 -11.91 -19.93 4.06
N GLU A 275 -13.09 -20.24 4.60
CA GLU A 275 -13.98 -19.22 5.13
C GLU A 275 -13.33 -18.68 6.40
N SER A 276 -12.59 -17.58 6.28
CA SER A 276 -12.21 -16.85 7.50
C SER A 276 -13.47 -16.26 8.09
N THR A 277 -13.89 -16.78 9.24
CA THR A 277 -14.69 -15.99 10.17
C THR A 277 -13.93 -14.69 10.40
N LEU A 278 -14.50 -13.58 9.92
CA LEU A 278 -14.03 -12.24 10.26
C LEU A 278 -13.80 -12.22 11.78
N PRO A 279 -12.56 -11.98 12.25
CA PRO A 279 -12.29 -12.03 13.67
C PRO A 279 -13.19 -11.04 14.41
N GLY A 280 -13.58 -11.45 15.62
CA GLY A 280 -14.37 -10.66 16.53
C GLY A 280 -13.75 -9.29 16.67
N LYS A 281 -14.52 -8.28 16.31
CA LYS A 281 -14.21 -6.86 16.39
C LYS A 281 -13.78 -6.46 17.81
N ASN A 282 -12.49 -6.54 18.16
CA ASN A 282 -11.95 -5.76 19.27
C ASN A 282 -12.00 -4.29 18.82
N ARG A 283 -12.84 -3.48 19.46
CA ARG A 283 -13.13 -2.11 19.02
C ARG A 283 -12.99 -1.16 20.19
N PHE A 284 -12.32 -0.05 19.95
CA PHE A 284 -12.27 1.06 20.89
C PHE A 284 -13.62 1.78 20.84
N VAL A 285 -14.25 2.00 22.01
CA VAL A 285 -15.45 2.82 22.10
C VAL A 285 -15.01 4.26 22.34
N ALA A 286 -15.66 5.21 21.66
CA ALA A 286 -15.32 6.63 21.80
C ALA A 286 -15.40 7.12 23.26
N ASP A 287 -16.28 6.54 24.06
CA ASP A 287 -16.45 6.91 25.46
C ASP A 287 -15.28 6.44 26.36
N ASP A 288 -14.46 5.50 25.89
CA ASP A 288 -13.35 4.95 26.67
C ASP A 288 -12.12 5.89 26.72
N PHE A 289 -11.99 6.82 25.75
CA PHE A 289 -10.79 7.66 25.58
C PHE A 289 -11.11 9.11 25.14
N PRO A 290 -11.75 9.94 26.00
CA PRO A 290 -12.21 11.28 25.64
C PRO A 290 -11.07 12.22 25.17
N GLU A 291 -9.90 12.14 25.79
CA GLU A 291 -8.75 12.95 25.39
C GLU A 291 -8.21 12.57 24.01
N CYS A 292 -8.09 11.26 23.72
CA CYS A 292 -7.65 10.79 22.41
C CYS A 292 -8.65 11.17 21.32
N ASN A 293 -9.95 11.12 21.61
CA ASN A 293 -10.97 11.58 20.67
C ASN A 293 -10.91 13.08 20.41
N LYS A 294 -10.64 13.89 21.44
CA LYS A 294 -10.42 15.33 21.25
C LYS A 294 -9.20 15.56 20.36
N MET A 295 -8.08 14.87 20.61
CA MET A 295 -6.89 14.96 19.76
C MET A 295 -7.20 14.54 18.31
N LEU A 296 -7.92 13.43 18.09
CA LEU A 296 -8.33 13.02 16.74
C LEU A 296 -9.24 14.04 16.06
N ALA A 297 -10.15 14.68 16.80
CA ALA A 297 -10.98 15.76 16.27
C ALA A 297 -10.14 16.96 15.85
N ASP A 298 -9.15 17.35 16.66
CA ASP A 298 -8.18 18.40 16.34
C ASP A 298 -7.38 18.03 15.08
N PHE A 299 -6.96 16.76 14.94
CA PHE A 299 -6.20 16.29 13.79
C PHE A 299 -7.01 16.42 12.50
N ARG A 300 -8.25 15.93 12.53
CA ARG A 300 -9.17 15.99 11.40
C ARG A 300 -9.51 17.43 11.04
N SER A 301 -9.70 18.29 12.03
CA SER A 301 -9.96 19.73 11.82
C SER A 301 -8.78 20.43 11.15
N ALA A 302 -7.55 20.19 11.61
CA ALA A 302 -6.34 20.76 11.03
C ALA A 302 -6.15 20.34 9.56
N ILE A 303 -6.33 19.04 9.27
CA ILE A 303 -6.24 18.50 7.91
C ILE A 303 -7.37 19.03 7.03
N ALA A 304 -8.61 19.07 7.52
CA ALA A 304 -9.74 19.61 6.78
C ALA A 304 -9.54 21.09 6.43
N GLY A 305 -8.99 21.89 7.35
CA GLY A 305 -8.63 23.28 7.09
C GLY A 305 -7.56 23.44 6.01
N LEU A 306 -6.54 22.58 6.01
CA LEU A 306 -5.51 22.53 4.95
C LEU A 306 -6.12 22.15 3.59
N MET A 307 -6.97 21.12 3.54
CA MET A 307 -7.64 20.69 2.30
C MET A 307 -8.57 21.76 1.75
N ALA A 308 -9.37 22.39 2.62
CA ALA A 308 -10.27 23.48 2.24
C ALA A 308 -9.51 24.70 1.68
N MET A 309 -8.33 25.00 2.22
CA MET A 309 -7.47 26.05 1.68
C MET A 309 -6.96 25.71 0.27
N GLY A 310 -6.49 24.48 0.05
CA GLY A 310 -6.05 24.04 -1.27
C GLY A 310 -7.17 24.00 -2.31
N GLU A 311 -8.38 23.62 -1.92
CA GLU A 311 -9.57 23.66 -2.78
C GLU A 311 -10.01 25.09 -3.10
N LYS A 312 -10.05 25.98 -2.10
CA LYS A 312 -10.39 27.40 -2.27
C LYS A 312 -9.45 28.08 -3.27
N ASP A 313 -8.15 27.81 -3.18
CA ASP A 313 -7.13 28.38 -4.07
C ASP A 313 -6.98 27.58 -5.39
N SER A 314 -7.88 26.63 -5.68
CA SER A 314 -7.87 25.78 -6.89
C SER A 314 -6.57 24.98 -7.12
N LEU A 315 -5.81 24.74 -6.07
CA LEU A 315 -4.61 23.90 -6.07
C LEU A 315 -4.99 22.43 -6.11
N TRP A 316 -6.08 22.09 -5.42
CA TRP A 316 -6.60 20.73 -5.31
C TRP A 316 -8.09 20.65 -5.63
N ARG A 317 -8.52 19.44 -5.94
CA ARG A 317 -9.92 19.00 -5.94
C ARG A 317 -10.00 17.58 -5.40
N ARG A 318 -11.12 17.19 -4.82
CA ARG A 318 -11.35 15.78 -4.49
C ARG A 318 -11.47 14.97 -5.77
N ARG A 319 -10.60 13.96 -5.96
CA ARG A 319 -10.66 13.04 -7.11
C ARG A 319 -11.57 11.86 -6.83
N ASN A 320 -11.33 11.21 -5.70
CA ASN A 320 -12.09 10.08 -5.19
C ASN A 320 -11.87 9.97 -3.66
N PRO A 321 -12.42 8.97 -2.96
CA PRO A 321 -12.24 8.83 -1.52
C PRO A 321 -10.79 8.66 -1.03
N TRP A 322 -9.84 8.40 -1.93
CA TRP A 322 -8.45 8.08 -1.61
C TRP A 322 -7.48 9.19 -1.99
N PHE A 323 -7.77 9.92 -3.08
CA PHE A 323 -6.84 10.86 -3.67
C PHE A 323 -7.47 12.24 -3.86
N LEU A 324 -6.64 13.25 -3.62
CA LEU A 324 -6.78 14.55 -4.25
C LEU A 324 -6.39 14.45 -5.73
N GLN A 325 -6.97 15.32 -6.55
CA GLN A 325 -6.41 15.75 -7.83
C GLN A 325 -5.72 17.08 -7.56
N TRP A 326 -4.51 17.25 -8.07
CA TRP A 326 -3.71 18.45 -7.82
C TRP A 326 -3.21 19.06 -9.12
N ARG A 327 -3.00 20.38 -9.10
CA ARG A 327 -2.32 21.11 -10.17
C ARG A 327 -0.88 20.65 -10.30
N ARG A 328 -0.35 20.69 -11.52
CA ARG A 328 1.06 20.42 -11.77
C ARG A 328 1.94 21.27 -10.83
N GLY A 329 2.97 20.63 -10.28
CA GLY A 329 3.92 21.28 -9.39
C GLY A 329 3.51 21.29 -7.92
N ILE A 330 2.23 21.08 -7.61
CA ILE A 330 1.74 21.00 -6.23
C ILE A 330 1.80 19.55 -5.74
N ARG A 331 2.16 19.34 -4.48
CA ARG A 331 2.07 18.02 -3.85
C ARG A 331 0.63 17.70 -3.47
N GLY A 332 0.21 16.46 -3.68
CA GLY A 332 -1.13 16.00 -3.29
C GLY A 332 -1.15 14.58 -2.72
N MET A 333 -0.15 13.77 -3.01
CA MET A 333 -0.04 12.40 -2.51
C MET A 333 0.16 12.37 -0.99
N GLU A 334 1.08 13.19 -0.47
CA GLU A 334 1.40 13.27 0.94
C GLU A 334 0.17 13.67 1.77
N TYR A 335 -0.53 14.71 1.32
CA TYR A 335 -1.74 15.20 1.98
C TYR A 335 -2.91 14.21 1.89
N SER A 336 -3.10 13.55 0.73
CA SER A 336 -4.10 12.48 0.58
C SER A 336 -3.82 11.32 1.55
N THR A 337 -2.55 10.91 1.63
CA THR A 337 -2.10 9.82 2.50
C THR A 337 -2.37 10.15 3.96
N LEU A 338 -1.94 11.34 4.42
CA LEU A 338 -2.15 11.77 5.80
C LEU A 338 -3.64 11.84 6.16
N ALA A 339 -4.45 12.46 5.30
CA ALA A 339 -5.89 12.59 5.54
C ALA A 339 -6.58 11.23 5.68
N VAL A 340 -6.32 10.32 4.74
CA VAL A 340 -6.95 9.00 4.74
C VAL A 340 -6.49 8.15 5.93
N MET A 341 -5.20 8.18 6.28
CA MET A 341 -4.69 7.39 7.40
C MET A 341 -5.20 7.91 8.75
N ILE A 342 -5.32 9.23 8.95
CA ILE A 342 -5.95 9.80 10.15
C ILE A 342 -7.44 9.46 10.22
N ASP A 343 -8.16 9.52 9.10
CA ASP A 343 -9.56 9.11 9.06
C ASP A 343 -9.74 7.61 9.35
N GLU A 344 -8.80 6.76 8.91
CA GLU A 344 -8.77 5.34 9.24
C GLU A 344 -8.54 5.12 10.73
N ILE A 345 -7.58 5.81 11.35
CA ILE A 345 -7.38 5.75 12.81
C ILE A 345 -8.70 6.14 13.49
N ALA A 346 -9.31 7.25 13.11
CA ALA A 346 -10.56 7.69 13.71
C ALA A 346 -11.73 6.72 13.48
N ALA A 347 -11.75 5.97 12.36
CA ALA A 347 -12.74 4.92 12.12
C ALA A 347 -12.60 3.74 13.10
N GLN A 348 -11.39 3.47 13.60
CA GLN A 348 -11.16 2.46 14.65
C GLN A 348 -11.77 2.86 16.01
N PHE A 349 -12.04 4.15 16.24
CA PHE A 349 -12.66 4.69 17.47
C PHE A 349 -14.20 4.87 17.37
N ARG A 350 -14.76 5.02 16.17
CA ARG A 350 -16.17 5.44 15.97
C ARG A 350 -17.21 4.32 15.93
N HIS A 351 -16.82 3.05 15.91
CA HIS A 351 -17.77 1.96 15.71
C HIS A 351 -18.44 1.49 17.02
N ASN A 352 -19.26 2.34 17.65
CA ASN A 352 -20.27 1.95 18.64
C ASN A 352 -21.34 3.03 18.92
N GLN A 353 -22.36 3.14 18.07
CA GLN A 353 -23.66 3.74 18.48
C GLN A 353 -24.82 2.74 18.44
N SER A 354 -24.60 1.45 18.13
CA SER A 354 -25.72 0.53 17.89
C SER A 354 -25.52 -0.93 18.34
N ALA A 355 -24.53 -1.26 19.16
CA ALA A 355 -24.39 -2.62 19.69
C ALA A 355 -24.36 -2.61 21.22
N ALA A 356 -25.52 -2.83 21.82
CA ALA A 356 -25.65 -3.09 23.24
C ALA A 356 -24.81 -4.33 23.63
N HIS A 357 -23.92 -4.13 24.60
CA HIS A 357 -23.44 -5.11 25.58
C HIS A 357 -23.10 -6.52 25.07
N LYS A 358 -21.83 -6.74 24.69
CA LYS A 358 -21.20 -8.07 24.85
C LYS A 358 -19.72 -7.93 25.29
N LYS A 359 -19.46 -8.52 26.47
CA LYS A 359 -18.21 -8.85 27.17
C LYS A 359 -16.89 -8.25 26.66
N GLU A 360 -16.29 -7.44 27.52
CA GLU A 360 -14.92 -6.94 27.51
C GLU A 360 -13.90 -8.06 27.20
N LYS A 361 -13.13 -7.86 26.13
CA LYS A 361 -11.78 -8.42 26.02
C LYS A 361 -10.80 -7.28 26.22
N ALA A 362 -9.73 -7.56 26.96
CA ALA A 362 -8.73 -6.59 27.39
C ALA A 362 -8.17 -5.75 26.23
N LEU A 363 -7.93 -4.47 26.54
CA LEU A 363 -7.26 -3.49 25.69
C LEU A 363 -5.87 -3.99 25.27
N PRO A 364 -5.61 -4.16 23.97
CA PRO A 364 -4.36 -4.73 23.50
C PRO A 364 -3.29 -3.68 23.17
N VAL A 365 -3.65 -2.39 23.17
CA VAL A 365 -2.71 -1.28 23.36
C VAL A 365 -3.01 -0.68 24.72
N LEU A 366 -2.00 -0.53 25.57
CA LEU A 366 -2.15 0.12 26.87
C LEU A 366 -2.65 1.56 26.65
N PRO A 367 -3.67 2.04 27.40
CA PRO A 367 -4.15 3.41 27.34
C PRO A 367 -3.07 4.49 27.34
N GLU A 368 -2.00 4.27 28.12
CA GLU A 368 -0.85 5.17 28.21
C GLU A 368 -0.05 5.21 26.90
N GLN A 369 0.23 4.05 26.30
CA GLN A 369 0.94 3.96 25.03
C GLN A 369 0.15 4.61 23.89
N LEU A 370 -1.18 4.43 23.89
CA LEU A 370 -2.06 5.07 22.91
C LEU A 370 -1.99 6.60 23.03
N ARG A 371 -2.01 7.13 24.27
CA ARG A 371 -1.91 8.56 24.54
C ARG A 371 -0.54 9.11 24.11
N GLU A 372 0.53 8.38 24.37
CA GLU A 372 1.88 8.74 23.96
C GLU A 372 2.00 8.79 22.42
N ASP A 373 1.59 7.73 21.72
CA ASP A 373 1.60 7.67 20.25
C ASP A 373 0.80 8.84 19.64
N MET A 374 -0.38 9.12 20.19
CA MET A 374 -1.22 10.25 19.78
C MET A 374 -0.54 11.60 20.04
N SER A 375 0.18 11.75 21.15
CA SER A 375 0.92 12.98 21.48
C SER A 375 2.07 13.21 20.52
N VAL A 376 2.81 12.16 20.18
CA VAL A 376 3.88 12.21 19.16
C VAL A 376 3.32 12.62 17.79
N ILE A 377 2.16 12.08 17.38
CA ILE A 377 1.50 12.50 16.14
C ILE A 377 1.14 13.99 16.21
N ARG A 378 0.55 14.45 17.32
CA ARG A 378 0.15 15.86 17.49
C ARG A 378 1.33 16.81 17.36
N GLU A 379 2.42 16.53 18.07
CA GLU A 379 3.63 17.36 18.12
C GLU A 379 4.28 17.53 16.75
N ARG A 380 4.22 16.49 15.90
CA ARG A 380 4.80 16.53 14.56
C ARG A 380 3.83 17.08 13.52
N MET A 381 2.57 16.67 13.59
CA MET A 381 1.58 16.95 12.54
C MET A 381 1.10 18.41 12.59
N MET A 382 0.94 19.01 13.78
CA MET A 382 0.44 20.39 13.87
C MET A 382 1.41 21.40 13.24
N PRO A 383 2.72 21.41 13.56
CA PRO A 383 3.68 22.27 12.88
C PRO A 383 3.76 21.99 11.37
N PHE A 384 3.73 20.72 10.97
CA PHE A 384 3.73 20.32 9.56
C PHE A 384 2.54 20.93 8.81
N VAL A 385 1.31 20.84 9.36
CA VAL A 385 0.11 21.38 8.73
C VAL A 385 0.18 22.90 8.59
N GLU A 386 0.66 23.62 9.62
CA GLU A 386 0.78 25.08 9.55
C GLU A 386 1.83 25.53 8.52
N LYS A 387 2.99 24.86 8.48
CA LYS A 387 3.99 25.10 7.43
C LYS A 387 3.49 24.71 6.04
N ALA A 388 2.70 23.65 5.91
CA ALA A 388 2.09 23.25 4.65
C ALA A 388 1.12 24.32 4.13
N LYS A 389 0.29 24.93 5.00
CA LYS A 389 -0.57 26.07 4.62
C LYS A 389 0.27 27.24 4.12
N LEU A 390 1.37 27.54 4.81
CA LEU A 390 2.30 28.60 4.45
C LEU A 390 2.94 28.37 3.07
N LEU A 391 3.29 27.12 2.76
CA LEU A 391 3.79 26.70 1.46
C LEU A 391 2.72 26.89 0.36
N LEU A 392 1.50 26.36 0.55
CA LEU A 392 0.42 26.48 -0.45
C LEU A 392 0.07 27.93 -0.77
N ALA A 393 0.06 28.80 0.25
CA ALA A 393 -0.17 30.23 0.07
C ALA A 393 0.84 30.90 -0.86
N ARG A 394 2.08 30.39 -0.93
CA ARG A 394 3.13 30.86 -1.83
C ARG A 394 3.07 30.17 -3.17
N GLU A 395 2.93 28.86 -3.18
CA GLU A 395 2.92 28.05 -4.42
C GLU A 395 1.85 28.49 -5.40
N LYS A 396 0.70 28.98 -4.92
CA LYS A 396 -0.36 29.51 -5.79
C LYS A 396 0.06 30.67 -6.69
N LEU A 397 1.10 31.42 -6.31
CA LEU A 397 1.63 32.54 -7.09
C LEU A 397 2.43 32.08 -8.32
N PHE A 398 2.75 30.79 -8.41
CA PHE A 398 3.64 30.24 -9.44
C PHE A 398 2.95 29.22 -10.37
N LEU A 399 1.63 29.06 -10.28
CA LEU A 399 0.89 28.06 -11.08
C LEU A 399 0.99 28.28 -12.59
N THR A 400 1.26 29.51 -13.02
CA THR A 400 1.39 29.88 -14.44
C THR A 400 2.85 29.90 -14.91
N THR A 401 3.81 29.58 -14.04
CA THR A 401 5.24 29.64 -14.36
C THR A 401 5.71 28.31 -14.95
N ASP A 402 6.34 28.35 -16.13
CA ASP A 402 6.71 27.13 -16.88
C ASP A 402 7.71 26.22 -16.15
N SER A 403 8.57 26.78 -15.29
CA SER A 403 9.56 26.04 -14.49
C SER A 403 9.00 25.45 -13.19
N PHE A 404 7.70 25.63 -12.92
CA PHE A 404 7.09 25.16 -11.68
C PHE A 404 6.88 23.65 -11.69
N SER A 405 7.67 22.95 -10.88
CA SER A 405 7.60 21.49 -10.69
C SER A 405 7.49 21.15 -9.21
N PRO A 406 7.21 19.88 -8.82
CA PRO A 406 7.12 19.51 -7.41
C PRO A 406 8.44 19.57 -6.62
N VAL A 407 9.57 19.65 -7.32
CA VAL A 407 10.92 19.63 -6.73
C VAL A 407 11.70 20.92 -6.95
N ASN A 408 11.31 21.74 -7.93
CA ASN A 408 11.98 22.99 -8.24
C ASN A 408 10.95 24.11 -8.46
N CYS A 409 11.20 25.24 -7.82
CA CYS A 409 10.51 26.50 -7.99
C CYS A 409 11.57 27.61 -8.13
N PRO A 410 11.36 28.67 -8.93
CA PRO A 410 12.28 29.81 -8.96
C PRO A 410 12.43 30.54 -7.62
N ASP A 411 11.49 30.34 -6.70
CA ASP A 411 11.47 31.00 -5.40
C ASP A 411 12.24 30.18 -4.34
N GLY A 412 13.24 30.82 -3.73
CA GLY A 412 14.12 30.18 -2.75
C GLY A 412 13.40 29.77 -1.46
N GLU A 413 12.37 30.52 -1.06
CA GLU A 413 11.59 30.22 0.15
C GLU A 413 10.64 29.04 -0.08
N VAL A 414 10.00 28.95 -1.24
CA VAL A 414 9.22 27.76 -1.64
C VAL A 414 10.10 26.51 -1.66
N ASN A 415 11.31 26.59 -2.22
CA ASN A 415 12.25 25.46 -2.23
C ASN A 415 12.68 25.05 -0.81
N ARG A 416 13.02 26.02 0.05
CA ARG A 416 13.35 25.76 1.45
C ARG A 416 12.21 25.06 2.18
N LEU A 417 10.99 25.58 2.07
CA LEU A 417 9.79 24.99 2.68
C LEU A 417 9.53 23.57 2.16
N ARG A 418 9.70 23.31 0.86
CA ARG A 418 9.55 21.97 0.29
C ARG A 418 10.59 20.99 0.82
N GLU A 419 11.84 21.42 0.91
CA GLU A 419 12.92 20.60 1.44
C GLU A 419 12.68 20.26 2.92
N GLU A 420 12.27 21.22 3.73
CA GLU A 420 11.90 20.98 5.13
C GLU A 420 10.72 20.02 5.26
N LEU A 421 9.64 20.27 4.51
CA LEU A 421 8.40 19.49 4.63
C LEU A 421 8.51 18.09 4.02
N PHE A 422 9.25 17.93 2.92
CA PHE A 422 9.20 16.73 2.08
C PHE A 422 10.57 16.18 1.67
N GLY A 423 11.66 16.91 1.93
CA GLY A 423 13.00 16.58 1.45
C GLY A 423 13.28 17.05 0.02
N SER A 424 14.50 16.80 -0.44
CA SER A 424 15.05 17.31 -1.71
C SER A 424 14.64 16.51 -2.97
N SER A 425 13.75 15.53 -2.83
CA SER A 425 13.35 14.67 -3.96
C SER A 425 11.83 14.55 -4.08
N ILE A 426 11.35 13.96 -5.19
CA ILE A 426 9.93 13.66 -5.37
C ILE A 426 9.42 12.62 -4.37
N ARG A 427 10.32 11.77 -3.86
CA ARG A 427 9.99 10.82 -2.78
C ARG A 427 9.71 11.60 -1.51
N TYR A 428 8.82 11.08 -0.67
CA TYR A 428 8.58 11.68 0.63
C TYR A 428 9.85 11.64 1.50
N GLY A 429 9.93 12.59 2.42
CA GLY A 429 11.04 12.85 3.32
C GLY A 429 10.67 13.96 4.29
N GLY A 430 11.66 14.66 4.83
CA GLY A 430 11.46 15.84 5.67
C GLY A 430 10.55 15.59 6.88
N GLU A 431 9.83 16.63 7.29
CA GLU A 431 8.85 16.58 8.37
C GLU A 431 7.70 15.60 8.08
N PHE A 432 7.26 15.50 6.82
CA PHE A 432 6.18 14.58 6.44
C PHE A 432 6.55 13.13 6.77
N LYS A 433 7.79 12.69 6.53
CA LYS A 433 8.23 11.32 6.87
C LYS A 433 8.10 11.07 8.38
N GLN A 434 8.47 12.05 9.21
CA GLN A 434 8.37 11.92 10.66
C GLN A 434 6.92 11.83 11.15
N VAL A 435 6.01 12.57 10.52
CA VAL A 435 4.57 12.51 10.79
C VAL A 435 4.02 11.16 10.35
N ILE A 436 4.25 10.77 9.11
CA ILE A 436 3.59 9.59 8.53
C ILE A 436 4.09 8.29 9.15
N ASP A 437 5.34 8.23 9.60
CA ASP A 437 5.86 7.08 10.35
C ASP A 437 5.17 6.91 11.69
N ALA A 438 4.92 8.00 12.42
CA ALA A 438 4.18 7.94 13.68
C ALA A 438 2.73 7.50 13.47
N VAL A 439 2.08 8.03 12.43
CA VAL A 439 0.72 7.65 12.02
C VAL A 439 0.66 6.17 11.61
N ASP A 440 1.60 5.69 10.80
CA ASP A 440 1.66 4.30 10.36
C ASP A 440 1.88 3.32 11.52
N GLN A 441 2.78 3.66 12.45
CA GLN A 441 3.04 2.86 13.64
C GLN A 441 1.79 2.70 14.50
N LEU A 442 1.09 3.79 14.81
CA LEU A 442 -0.15 3.72 15.56
C LEU A 442 -1.21 2.92 14.79
N LEU A 443 -1.38 3.21 13.50
CA LEU A 443 -2.40 2.54 12.68
C LEU A 443 -2.16 1.03 12.61
N TYR A 444 -0.92 0.58 12.45
CA TYR A 444 -0.59 -0.84 12.48
C TYR A 444 -0.92 -1.50 13.82
N LYS A 445 -0.58 -0.84 14.96
CA LYS A 445 -0.93 -1.31 16.30
C LYS A 445 -2.44 -1.50 16.41
N LEU A 446 -3.23 -0.53 15.95
CA LEU A 446 -4.70 -0.59 15.99
C LEU A 446 -5.27 -1.70 15.10
N ILE A 447 -4.74 -1.88 13.88
CA ILE A 447 -5.26 -2.88 12.93
C ILE A 447 -4.91 -4.32 13.34
N LYS A 448 -3.65 -4.58 13.72
CA LYS A 448 -3.18 -5.93 14.07
C LYS A 448 -3.95 -6.51 15.26
N VAL A 449 -4.36 -5.62 16.16
CA VAL A 449 -5.17 -5.87 17.35
C VAL A 449 -6.61 -6.29 17.06
N CYS A 450 -7.18 -5.82 15.95
CA CYS A 450 -8.57 -6.09 15.58
C CYS A 450 -8.75 -7.45 14.88
N ARG A 451 -7.68 -8.25 14.79
CA ARG A 451 -7.66 -9.56 14.13
C ARG A 451 -7.60 -10.72 15.11
#